data_AF-A0A813RIQ6-F1
#
_entry.id   AF-A0A813RIQ6-F1
#
_cell.length_a   1.000
_cell.length_b   1.000
_cell.length_c   1.000
_cell.angle_alpha   90.00
_cell.angle_beta   90.00
_cell.angle_gamma   90.00
#
_symmetry.space_group_name_H-M   'P 1'
#
loop_
_entity.id
_entity.type
_entity.pdbx_description
1 polymer ?
#
loop_
_entity_poly.entity_id
_entity_poly.type
_entity_poly.pdbx_seq_one_letter_code
_entity_poly.pdbx_strand_id
1 'polypeptide(L)'
;MSLSYAESLSYFPHKGKVGMPELNEKADDLKSKLDQFEQMIRQSHHTVVITGAGISTDAGIPDFRGPNGVWTLEKRGEKPSFNTSFDKALPTYTHRALCKLEENNYLHFVISQNIDGLHHRSGLPLDKLAELHGNVFSEECEACHTQTIRPTSIGSYCRKRTGNVCNSMKGRNKNLSCRGKLRDTVLDWEDPLPELALKLSEQHCAKADLCICLGTSLQIRPCRDLPRKTKKNGGKLVIINLQKTSLDSLANLIIHERCDYVMKYILEKLNLEFDEKSTLFNISKYSHVKKVILLYGKSKSGKDYIGKKLIEQFPALLLHINESLKVEYDKIHNEDLSDTYQKNMIKWEEEKCREDPTRFCRIMIEQNDQLCLSHPIWIISDIKSYREIEFFKTYFHDRLLIIHIEASNDIRQKRGWNLQSDINYSELDKNIPWSFVFFNNEQDNFNEQMNDLMKIINS
;
A
#
# COMPACT_ATOMS: atom_id res chain seq x y z
N MET A 1 -0.56 -5.15 -18.04
CA MET A 1 -1.92 -5.75 -18.13
C MET A 1 -1.79 -7.25 -17.90
N SER A 2 -2.83 -7.94 -17.40
CA SER A 2 -2.74 -9.38 -17.13
C SER A 2 -2.53 -10.21 -18.40
N LEU A 3 -3.14 -9.80 -19.51
CA LEU A 3 -2.89 -10.40 -20.82
C LEU A 3 -1.41 -10.30 -21.24
N SER A 4 -0.76 -9.16 -21.01
CA SER A 4 0.66 -8.97 -21.35
C SER A 4 1.57 -9.91 -20.58
N TYR A 5 1.25 -10.17 -19.30
CA TYR A 5 1.93 -11.19 -18.52
C TYR A 5 1.70 -12.58 -19.12
N ALA A 6 0.44 -12.92 -19.38
CA ALA A 6 0.05 -14.22 -19.89
C ALA A 6 0.69 -14.57 -21.25
N GLU A 7 0.79 -13.59 -22.15
CA GLU A 7 1.45 -13.70 -23.46
C GLU A 7 2.98 -13.77 -23.34
N SER A 8 3.56 -13.35 -22.21
CA SER A 8 5.02 -13.37 -21.98
C SER A 8 5.54 -14.68 -21.38
N LEU A 9 4.66 -15.53 -20.85
CA LEU A 9 5.00 -16.81 -20.24
C LEU A 9 5.53 -17.81 -21.27
N SER A 10 6.42 -18.69 -20.81
CA SER A 10 6.82 -19.85 -21.60
C SER A 10 5.60 -20.75 -21.89
N TYR A 11 5.66 -21.50 -23.00
CA TYR A 11 4.60 -22.45 -23.31
C TYR A 11 4.46 -23.50 -22.21
N PHE A 12 3.25 -23.66 -21.69
CA PHE A 12 2.93 -24.66 -20.69
C PHE A 12 1.62 -25.38 -21.04
N PRO A 13 1.65 -26.72 -21.22
CA PRO A 13 0.49 -27.46 -21.72
C PRO A 13 -0.65 -27.57 -20.69
N HIS A 14 -0.35 -27.43 -19.39
CA HIS A 14 -1.30 -27.73 -18.31
C HIS A 14 -1.69 -26.48 -17.50
N LYS A 15 -2.65 -25.69 -17.98
CA LYS A 15 -3.12 -24.48 -17.26
C LYS A 15 -4.13 -24.77 -16.13
N GLY A 16 -4.43 -26.04 -15.87
CA GLY A 16 -5.42 -26.50 -14.88
C GLY A 16 -6.84 -26.58 -15.44
N LYS A 17 -7.82 -26.72 -14.55
CA LYS A 17 -9.25 -26.66 -14.89
C LYS A 17 -9.66 -25.20 -15.08
N VAL A 18 -10.19 -24.88 -16.27
CA VAL A 18 -10.58 -23.52 -16.69
C VAL A 18 -12.07 -23.48 -17.00
N GLY A 19 -12.70 -22.32 -16.83
CA GLY A 19 -14.10 -22.08 -17.20
C GLY A 19 -15.11 -22.92 -16.43
N MET A 20 -14.81 -23.29 -15.18
CA MET A 20 -15.78 -23.97 -14.33
C MET A 20 -16.99 -23.05 -14.08
N PRO A 21 -18.21 -23.61 -13.93
CA PRO A 21 -19.38 -22.81 -13.64
C PRO A 21 -19.22 -22.12 -12.28
N GLU A 22 -19.73 -20.90 -12.19
CA GLU A 22 -19.92 -20.20 -10.93
C GLU A 22 -21.13 -20.79 -10.20
N LEU A 23 -21.03 -20.83 -8.87
CA LEU A 23 -22.06 -21.32 -7.98
C LEU A 23 -22.69 -20.14 -7.27
N ASN A 24 -23.98 -20.26 -6.97
CA ASN A 24 -24.73 -19.27 -6.21
C ASN A 24 -25.34 -19.95 -4.98
N GLU A 25 -25.52 -19.19 -3.91
CA GLU A 25 -26.16 -19.66 -2.68
C GLU A 25 -27.55 -19.06 -2.52
N LYS A 26 -28.42 -19.76 -1.78
CA LYS A 26 -29.70 -19.17 -1.36
C LYS A 26 -29.44 -18.08 -0.33
N ALA A 27 -30.25 -17.02 -0.33
CA ALA A 27 -30.02 -15.85 0.53
C ALA A 27 -29.93 -16.18 2.03
N ASP A 28 -30.82 -17.05 2.54
CA ASP A 28 -30.82 -17.44 3.96
C ASP A 28 -29.58 -18.26 4.33
N ASP A 29 -29.17 -19.20 3.46
CA ASP A 29 -27.96 -20.00 3.64
C ASP A 29 -26.71 -19.10 3.63
N LEU A 30 -26.65 -18.14 2.70
CA LEU A 30 -25.56 -17.18 2.60
C LEU A 30 -25.43 -16.34 3.87
N LYS A 31 -26.54 -15.77 4.36
CA LYS A 31 -26.54 -14.96 5.58
C LYS A 31 -26.03 -15.76 6.78
N SER A 32 -26.52 -16.99 6.97
CA SER A 32 -26.05 -17.85 8.06
C SER A 32 -24.55 -18.12 7.98
N LYS A 33 -24.00 -18.31 6.79
CA LYS A 33 -22.56 -18.52 6.61
C LYS A 33 -21.75 -17.25 6.82
N LEU A 34 -22.27 -16.09 6.43
CA LEU A 34 -21.62 -14.81 6.69
C LEU A 34 -21.54 -14.53 8.19
N ASP A 35 -22.62 -14.78 8.92
CA ASP A 35 -22.63 -14.68 10.40
C ASP A 35 -21.63 -15.68 11.02
N GLN A 36 -21.55 -16.91 10.51
CA GLN A 36 -20.54 -17.89 10.96
C GLN A 36 -19.10 -17.43 10.65
N PHE A 37 -18.87 -16.86 9.47
CA PHE A 37 -17.56 -16.38 9.05
C PHE A 37 -17.09 -15.21 9.93
N GLU A 38 -17.98 -14.28 10.25
CA GLU A 38 -17.73 -13.17 11.15
C GLU A 38 -17.30 -13.66 12.54
N GLN A 39 -18.02 -14.63 13.10
CA GLN A 39 -17.67 -15.24 14.39
C GLN A 39 -16.29 -15.89 14.35
N MET A 40 -15.95 -16.57 13.25
CA MET A 40 -14.64 -17.18 13.07
C MET A 40 -13.53 -16.13 13.06
N ILE A 41 -13.74 -14.97 12.41
CA ILE A 41 -12.78 -13.87 12.43
C ILE A 41 -12.61 -13.31 13.84
N ARG A 42 -13.70 -13.08 14.58
CA ARG A 42 -13.63 -12.55 15.96
C ARG A 42 -12.92 -13.48 16.94
N GLN A 43 -13.10 -14.79 16.77
CA GLN A 43 -12.53 -15.82 17.66
C GLN A 43 -11.07 -16.17 17.33
N SER A 44 -10.60 -15.79 16.15
CA SER A 44 -9.26 -16.12 15.66
C SER A 44 -8.20 -15.29 16.37
N HIS A 45 -7.15 -15.93 16.85
CA HIS A 45 -5.98 -15.27 17.42
C HIS A 45 -4.89 -15.02 16.38
N HIS A 46 -4.84 -15.77 15.28
CA HIS A 46 -3.85 -15.58 14.22
C HIS A 46 -4.46 -15.91 12.86
N THR A 47 -5.11 -14.91 12.26
CA THR A 47 -5.73 -15.04 10.94
C THR A 47 -4.72 -14.84 9.81
N VAL A 48 -4.70 -15.78 8.86
CA VAL A 48 -3.93 -15.66 7.60
C VAL A 48 -4.88 -15.67 6.41
N VAL A 49 -4.70 -14.74 5.49
CA VAL A 49 -5.48 -14.67 4.25
C VAL A 49 -4.61 -15.07 3.06
N ILE A 50 -5.15 -15.91 2.18
CA ILE A 50 -4.54 -16.26 0.89
C ILE A 50 -5.41 -15.72 -0.24
N THR A 51 -4.85 -14.87 -1.09
CA THR A 51 -5.60 -14.23 -2.18
C THR A 51 -5.18 -14.73 -3.56
N GLY A 52 -6.13 -14.74 -4.48
CA GLY A 52 -5.89 -14.95 -5.92
C GLY A 52 -6.59 -13.91 -6.78
N ALA A 53 -6.54 -14.13 -8.09
CA ALA A 53 -6.93 -13.11 -9.07
C ALA A 53 -8.41 -12.68 -8.97
N GLY A 54 -9.26 -13.51 -8.35
CA GLY A 54 -10.68 -13.21 -8.15
C GLY A 54 -10.95 -11.98 -7.26
N ILE A 55 -10.00 -11.54 -6.42
CA ILE A 55 -10.19 -10.30 -5.64
C ILE A 55 -9.93 -9.02 -6.45
N SER A 56 -9.36 -9.16 -7.66
CA SER A 56 -8.96 -8.04 -8.53
C SER A 56 -9.87 -7.87 -9.76
N THR A 57 -10.87 -8.74 -9.95
CA THR A 57 -11.80 -8.69 -11.08
C THR A 57 -12.60 -7.39 -11.12
N ASP A 58 -12.95 -6.86 -9.95
CA ASP A 58 -13.72 -5.61 -9.82
C ASP A 58 -12.86 -4.36 -10.10
N ALA A 59 -11.54 -4.50 -10.11
CA ALA A 59 -10.61 -3.47 -10.60
C ALA A 59 -10.45 -3.51 -12.14
N GLY A 60 -11.19 -4.39 -12.82
CA GLY A 60 -11.10 -4.60 -14.27
C GLY A 60 -9.88 -5.42 -14.71
N ILE A 61 -9.22 -6.12 -13.78
CA ILE A 61 -8.15 -7.08 -14.07
C ILE A 61 -8.80 -8.47 -14.20
N PRO A 62 -8.82 -9.10 -15.38
CA PRO A 62 -9.45 -10.41 -15.52
C PRO A 62 -8.68 -11.46 -14.71
N ASP A 63 -9.43 -12.43 -14.17
CA ASP A 63 -8.84 -13.59 -13.54
C ASP A 63 -8.21 -14.53 -14.58
N PHE A 64 -7.69 -15.67 -14.12
CA PHE A 64 -7.05 -16.64 -15.00
C PHE A 64 -7.97 -17.77 -15.46
N ARG A 65 -8.91 -18.23 -14.62
CA ARG A 65 -9.63 -19.51 -14.81
C ARG A 65 -11.15 -19.40 -14.68
N GLY A 66 -11.67 -18.21 -14.39
CA GLY A 66 -13.10 -17.89 -14.39
C GLY A 66 -13.75 -18.17 -15.75
N PRO A 67 -15.08 -18.04 -15.87
CA PRO A 67 -15.78 -18.21 -17.15
C PRO A 67 -15.21 -17.35 -18.29
N ASN A 68 -14.67 -16.18 -17.94
CA ASN A 68 -14.02 -15.21 -18.83
C ASN A 68 -12.54 -14.96 -18.46
N GLY A 69 -11.92 -15.89 -17.75
CA GLY A 69 -10.51 -15.79 -17.36
C GLY A 69 -9.56 -15.93 -18.54
N VAL A 70 -8.35 -15.38 -18.40
CA VAL A 70 -7.34 -15.34 -19.47
C VAL A 70 -7.10 -16.71 -20.11
N TRP A 71 -6.90 -17.77 -19.31
CA TRP A 71 -6.68 -19.13 -19.82
C TRP A 71 -7.94 -19.79 -20.35
N THR A 72 -9.11 -19.41 -19.85
CA THR A 72 -10.39 -19.90 -20.36
C THR A 72 -10.64 -19.37 -21.76
N LEU A 73 -10.42 -18.08 -21.98
CA LEU A 73 -10.61 -17.42 -23.27
C LEU A 73 -9.55 -17.84 -24.28
N GLU A 74 -8.29 -17.93 -23.87
CA GLU A 74 -7.22 -18.45 -24.74
C GLU A 74 -7.54 -19.87 -25.25
N LYS A 75 -8.07 -20.75 -24.40
CA LYS A 75 -8.50 -22.10 -24.81
C LYS A 75 -9.62 -22.07 -25.87
N ARG A 76 -10.39 -20.99 -25.95
CA ARG A 76 -11.44 -20.74 -26.95
C ARG A 76 -10.92 -19.95 -28.17
N GLY A 77 -9.65 -19.52 -28.17
CA GLY A 77 -9.12 -18.61 -29.20
C GLY A 77 -9.58 -17.16 -29.04
N GLU A 78 -10.05 -16.78 -27.85
CA GLU A 78 -10.60 -15.47 -27.51
C GLU A 78 -9.64 -14.69 -26.59
N LYS A 79 -9.91 -13.38 -26.42
CA LYS A 79 -9.18 -12.51 -25.48
C LYS A 79 -10.17 -11.80 -24.55
N PRO A 80 -9.76 -11.43 -23.31
CA PRO A 80 -10.62 -10.67 -22.40
C PRO A 80 -11.06 -9.35 -23.01
N SER A 81 -12.36 -9.04 -22.91
CA SER A 81 -12.95 -7.78 -23.40
C SER A 81 -12.56 -6.56 -22.54
N PHE A 82 -12.33 -6.79 -21.24
CA PHE A 82 -11.87 -5.78 -20.30
C PHE A 82 -10.53 -6.19 -19.69
N ASN A 83 -9.59 -5.27 -19.67
CA ASN A 83 -8.23 -5.51 -19.18
C ASN A 83 -7.57 -4.18 -18.80
N THR A 84 -7.89 -3.69 -17.61
CA THR A 84 -7.29 -2.47 -17.07
C THR A 84 -5.76 -2.64 -16.95
N SER A 85 -4.99 -1.60 -17.28
CA SER A 85 -3.54 -1.65 -17.04
C SER A 85 -3.26 -1.68 -15.53
N PHE A 86 -2.23 -2.42 -15.13
CA PHE A 86 -1.86 -2.52 -13.71
C PHE A 86 -1.63 -1.14 -13.09
N ASP A 87 -0.98 -0.22 -13.82
CA ASP A 87 -0.76 1.17 -13.40
C ASP A 87 -2.04 1.96 -13.10
N LYS A 88 -3.15 1.65 -13.79
CA LYS A 88 -4.43 2.37 -13.65
C LYS A 88 -5.41 1.67 -12.71
N ALA A 89 -5.26 0.37 -12.51
CA ALA A 89 -6.12 -0.39 -11.61
C ALA A 89 -6.02 0.17 -10.20
N LEU A 90 -7.17 0.30 -9.53
CA LEU A 90 -7.25 0.73 -8.14
C LEU A 90 -7.58 -0.50 -7.27
N PRO A 91 -7.06 -0.55 -6.03
CA PRO A 91 -7.47 -1.58 -5.09
C PRO A 91 -9.00 -1.68 -4.92
N THR A 92 -9.52 -2.90 -4.92
CA THR A 92 -10.95 -3.19 -4.73
C THR A 92 -11.38 -3.01 -3.27
N TYR A 93 -12.67 -3.16 -2.98
CA TYR A 93 -13.16 -3.12 -1.59
C TYR A 93 -12.45 -4.18 -0.74
N THR A 94 -12.29 -5.39 -1.27
CA THR A 94 -11.58 -6.48 -0.59
C THR A 94 -10.15 -6.10 -0.19
N HIS A 95 -9.38 -5.46 -1.08
CA HIS A 95 -8.01 -5.05 -0.75
C HIS A 95 -7.97 -4.06 0.42
N ARG A 96 -8.86 -3.06 0.39
CA ARG A 96 -8.98 -2.05 1.46
C ARG A 96 -9.49 -2.66 2.76
N ALA A 97 -10.43 -3.59 2.67
CA ALA A 97 -10.95 -4.34 3.81
C ALA A 97 -9.86 -5.15 4.51
N LEU A 98 -8.94 -5.77 3.77
CA LEU A 98 -7.80 -6.47 4.35
C LEU A 98 -6.88 -5.52 5.11
N CYS A 99 -6.59 -4.32 4.59
CA CYS A 99 -5.86 -3.29 5.35
C CYS A 99 -6.59 -2.95 6.65
N LYS A 100 -7.91 -2.74 6.59
CA LYS A 100 -8.69 -2.38 7.78
C LYS A 100 -8.72 -3.48 8.84
N LEU A 101 -8.77 -4.74 8.42
CA LEU A 101 -8.67 -5.89 9.34
C LEU A 101 -7.27 -5.99 9.95
N GLU A 102 -6.21 -5.68 9.20
CA GLU A 102 -4.84 -5.66 9.70
C GLU A 102 -4.63 -4.56 10.74
N GLU A 103 -5.07 -3.33 10.43
CA GLU A 103 -5.02 -2.18 11.35
C GLU A 103 -5.73 -2.44 12.70
N ASN A 104 -6.74 -3.31 12.69
CA ASN A 104 -7.55 -3.67 13.86
C ASN A 104 -7.19 -5.05 14.44
N ASN A 105 -6.03 -5.62 14.07
CA ASN A 105 -5.50 -6.90 14.55
C ASN A 105 -6.38 -8.13 14.28
N TYR A 106 -7.35 -8.06 13.37
CA TYR A 106 -8.12 -9.22 12.91
C TYR A 106 -7.37 -10.03 11.84
N LEU A 107 -6.38 -9.43 11.18
CA LEU A 107 -5.57 -10.04 10.12
C LEU A 107 -4.07 -9.93 10.47
N HIS A 108 -3.35 -11.05 10.38
CA HIS A 108 -1.95 -11.12 10.82
C HIS A 108 -0.95 -11.28 9.66
N PHE A 109 -1.40 -11.83 8.53
CA PHE A 109 -0.56 -12.01 7.35
C PHE A 109 -1.38 -12.27 6.08
N VAL A 110 -0.92 -11.72 4.96
CA VAL A 110 -1.50 -11.93 3.64
C VAL A 110 -0.50 -12.66 2.74
N ILE A 111 -0.97 -13.70 2.08
CA ILE A 111 -0.22 -14.47 1.09
C ILE A 111 -0.91 -14.29 -0.25
N SER A 112 -0.26 -13.60 -1.18
CA SER A 112 -0.85 -13.29 -2.48
C SER A 112 -0.23 -14.13 -3.60
N GLN A 113 -1.10 -14.68 -4.45
CA GLN A 113 -0.74 -15.25 -5.75
C GLN A 113 -0.80 -14.20 -6.87
N ASN A 114 -1.27 -12.99 -6.58
CA ASN A 114 -1.46 -11.93 -7.55
C ASN A 114 -0.16 -11.19 -7.79
N ILE A 115 0.05 -10.80 -9.04
CA ILE A 115 1.20 -9.99 -9.47
C ILE A 115 0.84 -8.51 -9.64
N ASP A 116 -0.42 -8.14 -9.44
CA ASP A 116 -0.99 -6.84 -9.79
C ASP A 116 -0.55 -5.68 -8.88
N GLY A 117 0.13 -5.97 -7.77
CA GLY A 117 0.63 -4.99 -6.80
C GLY A 117 -0.45 -4.25 -6.01
N LEU A 118 -1.72 -4.67 -6.08
CA LEU A 118 -2.83 -3.93 -5.47
C LEU A 118 -2.84 -4.01 -3.94
N HIS A 119 -2.32 -5.07 -3.33
CA HIS A 119 -2.16 -5.16 -1.86
C HIS A 119 -1.22 -4.08 -1.31
N HIS A 120 -0.03 -3.94 -1.91
CA HIS A 120 0.90 -2.88 -1.50
C HIS A 120 0.29 -1.50 -1.74
N ARG A 121 -0.33 -1.29 -2.91
CA ARG A 121 -0.95 -0.01 -3.28
C ARG A 121 -2.20 0.33 -2.46
N SER A 122 -2.84 -0.64 -1.82
CA SER A 122 -3.92 -0.40 -0.86
C SER A 122 -3.43 0.03 0.53
N GLY A 123 -2.11 0.05 0.75
CA GLY A 123 -1.50 0.41 2.02
C GLY A 123 -1.25 -0.77 2.96
N LEU A 124 -1.36 -2.02 2.48
CA LEU A 124 -1.03 -3.17 3.31
C LEU A 124 0.48 -3.18 3.60
N PRO A 125 0.91 -3.32 4.88
CA PRO A 125 2.33 -3.31 5.21
C PRO A 125 3.12 -4.43 4.53
N LEU A 126 4.28 -4.10 3.95
CA LEU A 126 5.12 -5.07 3.21
C LEU A 126 5.63 -6.21 4.09
N ASP A 127 5.83 -5.98 5.39
CA ASP A 127 6.24 -7.00 6.36
C ASP A 127 5.09 -7.96 6.75
N LYS A 128 3.86 -7.64 6.32
CA LYS A 128 2.65 -8.47 6.49
C LYS A 128 2.20 -9.14 5.20
N LEU A 129 2.96 -9.01 4.12
CA LEU A 129 2.62 -9.48 2.79
C LEU A 129 3.70 -10.42 2.22
N ALA A 130 3.26 -11.56 1.68
CA ALA A 130 4.08 -12.45 0.87
C ALA A 130 3.54 -12.53 -0.57
N GLU A 131 4.27 -11.97 -1.53
CA GLU A 131 3.94 -12.02 -2.96
C GLU A 131 4.62 -13.23 -3.62
N LEU A 132 3.91 -14.36 -3.70
CA LEU A 132 4.52 -15.64 -4.08
C LEU A 132 4.86 -15.74 -5.57
N HIS A 133 4.18 -14.99 -6.43
CA HIS A 133 4.42 -15.01 -7.87
C HIS A 133 5.09 -13.73 -8.40
N GLY A 134 5.61 -12.90 -7.48
CA GLY A 134 6.21 -11.61 -7.79
C GLY A 134 5.19 -10.49 -7.92
N ASN A 135 5.68 -9.33 -8.37
CA ASN A 135 4.89 -8.10 -8.48
C ASN A 135 5.37 -7.31 -9.70
N VAL A 136 4.44 -6.90 -10.57
CA VAL A 136 4.73 -6.20 -11.83
C VAL A 136 5.37 -4.81 -11.64
N PHE A 137 5.32 -4.26 -10.42
CA PHE A 137 5.98 -3.02 -10.04
C PHE A 137 7.36 -3.26 -9.42
N SER A 138 7.76 -4.52 -9.20
CA SER A 138 8.95 -4.83 -8.42
C SER A 138 10.06 -5.47 -9.25
N GLU A 139 11.27 -4.98 -9.00
CA GLU A 139 12.52 -5.51 -9.53
C GLU A 139 13.51 -5.82 -8.40
N GLU A 140 14.39 -6.80 -8.63
CA GLU A 140 15.36 -7.32 -7.67
C GLU A 140 16.77 -7.29 -8.27
N CYS A 141 17.75 -6.89 -7.45
CA CYS A 141 19.15 -6.89 -7.85
C CYS A 141 19.76 -8.29 -7.84
N GLU A 142 20.36 -8.69 -8.97
CA GLU A 142 21.07 -9.97 -9.11
C GLU A 142 22.27 -10.11 -8.15
N ALA A 143 22.84 -8.98 -7.69
CA ALA A 143 24.09 -8.98 -6.93
C ALA A 143 23.90 -8.86 -5.40
N CYS A 144 22.95 -8.04 -4.94
CA CYS A 144 22.72 -7.80 -3.50
C CYS A 144 21.30 -8.15 -3.05
N HIS A 145 20.46 -8.68 -3.94
CA HIS A 145 19.07 -9.09 -3.65
C HIS A 145 18.20 -7.98 -3.04
N THR A 146 18.62 -6.71 -3.19
CA THR A 146 17.76 -5.59 -2.80
C THR A 146 16.61 -5.53 -3.81
N GLN A 147 15.40 -5.72 -3.30
CA GLN A 147 14.17 -5.53 -4.04
C GLN A 147 13.75 -4.06 -3.97
N THR A 148 13.25 -3.54 -5.08
CA THR A 148 12.75 -2.17 -5.22
C THR A 148 11.36 -2.22 -5.83
N ILE A 149 10.41 -1.46 -5.29
CA ILE A 149 9.07 -1.29 -5.84
C ILE A 149 9.01 0.07 -6.53
N ARG A 150 8.56 0.07 -7.78
CA ARG A 150 8.48 1.25 -8.65
C ARG A 150 7.05 1.82 -8.68
N PRO A 151 6.89 3.13 -8.95
CA PRO A 151 5.56 3.74 -9.07
C PRO A 151 4.80 3.30 -10.33
N THR A 152 5.51 2.77 -11.32
CA THR A 152 4.96 2.25 -12.58
C THR A 152 5.42 0.82 -12.80
N SER A 153 4.64 0.06 -13.57
CA SER A 153 4.99 -1.31 -13.91
C SER A 153 6.33 -1.37 -14.66
N ILE A 154 7.12 -2.41 -14.38
CA ILE A 154 8.48 -2.59 -14.92
C ILE A 154 8.45 -2.83 -16.44
N GLY A 155 7.38 -3.43 -16.94
CA GLY A 155 7.21 -3.74 -18.36
C GLY A 155 7.92 -5.01 -18.84
N SER A 156 8.71 -5.67 -17.98
CA SER A 156 9.25 -7.02 -18.21
C SER A 156 8.60 -8.05 -17.27
N TYR A 157 8.66 -9.31 -17.67
CA TYR A 157 8.12 -10.46 -16.94
C TYR A 157 9.09 -11.65 -17.06
N CYS A 158 8.90 -12.66 -16.21
CA CYS A 158 9.66 -13.92 -16.22
C CYS A 158 11.13 -13.71 -15.85
N ARG A 159 11.38 -12.93 -14.78
CA ARG A 159 12.71 -12.70 -14.21
C ARG A 159 13.70 -12.16 -15.25
N LYS A 160 13.23 -11.36 -16.20
CA LYS A 160 14.05 -10.74 -17.25
C LYS A 160 14.73 -9.49 -16.71
N ARG A 161 15.89 -9.15 -17.29
CA ARG A 161 16.59 -7.91 -16.94
C ARG A 161 15.78 -6.71 -17.38
N THR A 162 15.62 -5.75 -16.47
CA THR A 162 14.79 -4.56 -16.68
C THR A 162 15.55 -3.45 -17.43
N GLY A 163 16.87 -3.57 -17.52
CA GLY A 163 17.77 -2.53 -18.01
C GLY A 163 18.22 -1.55 -16.92
N ASN A 164 17.61 -1.58 -15.74
CA ASN A 164 17.98 -0.75 -14.61
C ASN A 164 19.18 -1.31 -13.83
N VAL A 165 19.81 -0.43 -13.04
CA VAL A 165 20.93 -0.76 -12.15
C VAL A 165 20.60 -0.43 -10.70
N CYS A 166 21.13 -1.25 -9.80
CA CYS A 166 20.89 -1.13 -8.37
C CYS A 166 21.60 0.08 -7.75
N ASN A 167 20.85 0.89 -7.00
CA ASN A 167 21.40 2.03 -6.25
C ASN A 167 21.59 1.74 -4.75
N SER A 168 21.33 0.50 -4.31
CA SER A 168 21.47 0.09 -2.91
C SER A 168 22.90 0.24 -2.41
N MET A 169 23.07 0.73 -1.18
CA MET A 169 24.36 0.76 -0.47
C MET A 169 24.74 -0.60 0.16
N LYS A 170 23.90 -1.64 -0.03
CA LYS A 170 24.19 -3.02 0.42
C LYS A 170 25.16 -3.76 -0.52
N GLY A 171 25.90 -3.04 -1.35
CA GLY A 171 26.92 -3.63 -2.23
C GLY A 171 28.10 -4.19 -1.43
N ARG A 172 29.01 -4.89 -2.13
CA ARG A 172 30.24 -5.46 -1.51
C ARG A 172 31.11 -4.38 -0.86
N ASN A 173 31.11 -3.16 -1.42
CA ASN A 173 31.79 -2.00 -0.87
C ASN A 173 30.74 -1.07 -0.24
N LYS A 174 30.78 -0.86 1.08
CA LYS A 174 29.83 -0.02 1.80
C LYS A 174 29.91 1.48 1.45
N ASN A 175 30.97 1.90 0.75
CA ASN A 175 31.17 3.30 0.34
C ASN A 175 30.70 3.57 -1.10
N LEU A 176 30.17 2.56 -1.81
CA LEU A 176 29.70 2.69 -3.20
C LEU A 176 28.36 1.99 -3.37
N SER A 177 27.52 2.52 -4.26
CA SER A 177 26.27 1.85 -4.64
C SER A 177 26.56 0.54 -5.39
N CYS A 178 25.68 -0.45 -5.23
CA CYS A 178 25.89 -1.82 -5.71
C CYS A 178 26.07 -1.91 -7.24
N ARG A 179 25.32 -1.11 -8.01
CA ARG A 179 25.29 -1.09 -9.49
C ARG A 179 24.98 -2.43 -10.17
N GLY A 180 24.54 -3.45 -9.42
CA GLY A 180 24.12 -4.74 -9.97
C GLY A 180 22.93 -4.61 -10.90
N LYS A 181 22.83 -5.49 -11.90
CA LYS A 181 21.72 -5.51 -12.87
C LYS A 181 20.43 -5.93 -12.16
N LEU A 182 19.33 -5.25 -12.49
CA LEU A 182 18.02 -5.55 -11.93
C LEU A 182 17.21 -6.47 -12.86
N ARG A 183 16.41 -7.35 -12.26
CA ARG A 183 15.43 -8.22 -12.93
C ARG A 183 14.04 -7.97 -12.39
N ASP A 184 12.99 -8.12 -13.20
CA ASP A 184 11.64 -8.16 -12.65
C ASP A 184 11.46 -9.35 -11.69
N THR A 185 10.46 -9.25 -10.81
CA THR A 185 10.17 -10.29 -9.82
C THR A 185 9.13 -11.31 -10.28
N VAL A 186 8.49 -11.09 -11.43
CA VAL A 186 7.37 -11.91 -11.90
C VAL A 186 7.89 -13.25 -12.41
N LEU A 187 7.24 -14.33 -11.99
CA LEU A 187 7.66 -15.70 -12.30
C LEU A 187 7.11 -16.21 -13.63
N ASP A 188 7.93 -16.99 -14.34
CA ASP A 188 7.49 -17.97 -15.34
C ASP A 188 7.02 -19.28 -14.67
N TRP A 189 6.53 -20.23 -15.46
CA TRP A 189 5.96 -21.49 -14.96
C TRP A 189 6.93 -22.37 -14.15
N GLU A 190 8.20 -22.41 -14.54
CA GLU A 190 9.23 -23.25 -13.91
C GLU A 190 10.13 -22.48 -12.94
N ASP A 191 9.92 -21.18 -12.78
CA ASP A 191 10.69 -20.38 -11.85
C ASP A 191 10.37 -20.79 -10.40
N PRO A 192 11.39 -20.86 -9.52
CA PRO A 192 11.16 -21.12 -8.11
C PRO A 192 10.45 -19.93 -7.45
N LEU A 193 9.57 -20.22 -6.49
CA LEU A 193 8.96 -19.18 -5.66
C LEU A 193 10.04 -18.46 -4.82
N PRO A 194 9.84 -17.17 -4.48
CA PRO A 194 10.77 -16.44 -3.63
C PRO A 194 10.89 -17.12 -2.26
N GLU A 195 12.10 -17.55 -1.90
CA GLU A 195 12.35 -18.40 -0.73
C GLU A 195 11.85 -17.77 0.58
N LEU A 196 12.16 -16.48 0.79
CA LEU A 196 11.74 -15.77 1.99
C LEU A 196 10.22 -15.64 2.08
N ALA A 197 9.55 -15.27 0.97
CA ALA A 197 8.09 -15.13 0.93
C ALA A 197 7.40 -16.47 1.18
N LEU A 198 7.89 -17.55 0.58
CA LEU A 198 7.38 -18.90 0.81
C LEU A 198 7.60 -19.33 2.27
N LYS A 199 8.81 -19.15 2.81
CA LYS A 199 9.13 -19.50 4.20
C LYS A 199 8.23 -18.77 5.20
N LEU A 200 8.04 -17.45 5.04
CA LEU A 200 7.14 -16.67 5.88
C LEU A 200 5.69 -17.16 5.74
N SER A 201 5.24 -17.42 4.51
CA SER A 201 3.90 -17.97 4.25
C SER A 201 3.69 -19.29 4.99
N GLU A 202 4.65 -20.21 4.93
CA GLU A 202 4.59 -21.48 5.63
C GLU A 202 4.56 -21.31 7.15
N GLN A 203 5.38 -20.40 7.70
CA GLN A 203 5.42 -20.11 9.13
C GLN A 203 4.10 -19.51 9.63
N HIS A 204 3.54 -18.54 8.91
CA HIS A 204 2.26 -17.93 9.26
C HIS A 204 1.11 -18.93 9.14
N CYS A 205 1.04 -19.71 8.06
CA CYS A 205 0.02 -20.76 7.93
C CYS A 205 0.13 -21.83 9.03
N ALA A 206 1.34 -22.19 9.47
CA ALA A 206 1.53 -23.15 10.56
C ALA A 206 1.07 -22.61 11.92
N LYS A 207 1.16 -21.28 12.14
CA LYS A 207 0.68 -20.64 13.38
C LYS A 207 -0.82 -20.33 13.36
N ALA A 208 -1.40 -20.23 12.17
CA ALA A 208 -2.78 -19.79 12.02
C ALA A 208 -3.77 -20.77 12.64
N ASP A 209 -4.73 -20.23 13.39
CA ASP A 209 -5.95 -20.91 13.81
C ASP A 209 -7.12 -20.63 12.85
N LEU A 210 -6.97 -19.63 11.96
CA LEU A 210 -7.87 -19.37 10.84
C LEU A 210 -7.09 -19.05 9.56
N CYS A 211 -7.31 -19.83 8.50
CA CYS A 211 -6.86 -19.53 7.14
C CYS A 211 -8.06 -19.24 6.23
N ILE A 212 -8.04 -18.12 5.53
CA ILE A 212 -9.11 -17.66 4.64
C ILE A 212 -8.56 -17.60 3.22
N CYS A 213 -9.17 -18.30 2.28
CA CYS A 213 -8.82 -18.21 0.85
C CYS A 213 -9.83 -17.34 0.12
N LEU A 214 -9.39 -16.24 -0.50
CA LEU A 214 -10.22 -15.29 -1.23
C LEU A 214 -9.90 -15.31 -2.73
N GLY A 215 -10.89 -15.59 -3.57
CA GLY A 215 -10.77 -15.41 -5.03
C GLY A 215 -9.66 -16.26 -5.67
N THR A 216 -9.41 -17.45 -5.14
CA THR A 216 -8.40 -18.37 -5.68
C THR A 216 -8.99 -19.77 -5.89
N SER A 217 -8.73 -20.35 -7.05
CA SER A 217 -9.13 -21.73 -7.36
C SER A 217 -8.22 -22.78 -6.69
N LEU A 218 -7.13 -22.34 -6.05
CA LEU A 218 -6.16 -23.18 -5.34
C LEU A 218 -5.62 -24.31 -6.23
N GLN A 219 -5.30 -24.06 -7.49
CA GLN A 219 -4.81 -25.11 -8.40
C GLN A 219 -3.28 -25.21 -8.46
N ILE A 220 -2.58 -24.11 -8.20
CA ILE A 220 -1.12 -24.01 -8.37
C ILE A 220 -0.39 -24.43 -7.10
N ARG A 221 0.61 -25.31 -7.24
CA ARG A 221 1.56 -25.66 -6.18
C ARG A 221 2.77 -24.74 -6.23
N PRO A 222 3.42 -24.46 -5.08
CA PRO A 222 3.08 -24.94 -3.73
C PRO A 222 2.00 -24.12 -3.01
N CYS A 223 1.51 -23.01 -3.60
CA CYS A 223 0.53 -22.11 -3.00
C CYS A 223 -0.74 -22.82 -2.49
N ARG A 224 -1.25 -23.79 -3.26
CA ARG A 224 -2.38 -24.68 -2.89
C ARG A 224 -2.13 -25.45 -1.59
N ASP A 225 -0.90 -25.77 -1.26
CA ASP A 225 -0.61 -26.63 -0.10
C ASP A 225 -0.49 -25.81 1.20
N LEU A 226 -0.43 -24.47 1.13
CA LEU A 226 -0.33 -23.58 2.29
C LEU A 226 -1.55 -23.66 3.24
N PRO A 227 -2.82 -23.58 2.78
CA PRO A 227 -3.99 -23.76 3.66
C PRO A 227 -4.00 -25.10 4.39
N ARG A 228 -3.39 -26.14 3.80
CA ARG A 228 -3.31 -27.47 4.42
C ARG A 228 -2.43 -27.46 5.66
N LYS A 229 -1.43 -26.56 5.74
CA LYS A 229 -0.58 -26.43 6.94
C LYS A 229 -1.41 -25.95 8.13
N THR A 230 -2.29 -24.97 7.93
CA THR A 230 -3.24 -24.51 8.95
C THR A 230 -4.14 -25.64 9.44
N LYS A 231 -4.76 -26.39 8.51
CA LYS A 231 -5.61 -27.54 8.85
C LYS A 231 -4.86 -28.63 9.63
N LYS A 232 -3.61 -28.93 9.26
CA LYS A 232 -2.79 -29.94 9.95
C LYS A 232 -2.50 -29.56 11.41
N ASN A 233 -2.46 -28.27 11.72
CA ASN A 233 -2.20 -27.76 13.07
C ASN A 233 -3.49 -27.44 13.84
N GLY A 234 -4.64 -27.94 13.39
CA GLY A 234 -5.93 -27.78 14.07
C GLY A 234 -6.69 -26.49 13.75
N GLY A 235 -6.13 -25.61 12.92
CA GLY A 235 -6.79 -24.38 12.48
C GLY A 235 -7.96 -24.65 11.52
N LYS A 236 -8.84 -23.66 11.38
CA LYS A 236 -9.99 -23.68 10.48
C LYS A 236 -9.61 -23.13 9.10
N LEU A 237 -10.27 -23.64 8.06
CA LEU A 237 -10.14 -23.16 6.67
C LEU A 237 -11.47 -22.62 6.17
N VAL A 238 -11.48 -21.38 5.70
CA VAL A 238 -12.60 -20.75 5.01
C VAL A 238 -12.21 -20.52 3.55
N ILE A 239 -13.11 -20.82 2.62
CA ILE A 239 -12.91 -20.58 1.18
C ILE A 239 -14.05 -19.70 0.69
N ILE A 240 -13.70 -18.55 0.11
CA ILE A 240 -14.63 -17.61 -0.52
C ILE A 240 -14.26 -17.54 -2.00
N ASN A 241 -15.07 -18.18 -2.84
CA ASN A 241 -14.82 -18.27 -4.27
C ASN A 241 -16.11 -18.62 -5.02
N LEU A 242 -16.36 -17.94 -6.15
CA LEU A 242 -17.54 -18.22 -6.99
C LEU A 242 -17.51 -19.63 -7.61
N GLN A 243 -16.32 -20.13 -7.95
CA GLN A 243 -16.14 -21.47 -8.52
C GLN A 243 -15.73 -22.48 -7.45
N LYS A 244 -15.92 -23.78 -7.72
CA LYS A 244 -15.32 -24.85 -6.91
C LYS A 244 -13.79 -24.74 -6.86
N THR A 245 -13.20 -25.07 -5.73
CA THR A 245 -11.74 -25.10 -5.56
C THR A 245 -11.23 -26.52 -5.36
N SER A 246 -9.91 -26.70 -5.47
CA SER A 246 -9.29 -28.00 -5.25
C SER A 246 -9.33 -28.47 -3.79
N LEU A 247 -9.64 -27.58 -2.84
CA LEU A 247 -9.59 -27.83 -1.40
C LEU A 247 -10.96 -27.76 -0.71
N ASP A 248 -12.06 -27.69 -1.46
CA ASP A 248 -13.42 -27.59 -0.91
C ASP A 248 -13.69 -28.64 0.18
N SER A 249 -13.26 -29.89 -0.03
CA SER A 249 -13.47 -30.98 0.94
C SER A 249 -12.71 -30.83 2.27
N LEU A 250 -11.77 -29.89 2.37
CA LEU A 250 -11.02 -29.60 3.60
C LEU A 250 -11.55 -28.37 4.35
N ALA A 251 -12.33 -27.53 3.68
CA ALA A 251 -12.84 -26.30 4.26
C ALA A 251 -13.84 -26.59 5.38
N ASN A 252 -13.74 -25.79 6.44
CA ASN A 252 -14.74 -25.71 7.50
C ASN A 252 -15.96 -24.90 7.05
N LEU A 253 -15.74 -23.92 6.16
CA LEU A 253 -16.77 -23.06 5.61
C LEU A 253 -16.43 -22.70 4.17
N ILE A 254 -17.42 -22.80 3.28
CA ILE A 254 -17.31 -22.37 1.88
C ILE A 254 -18.43 -21.40 1.61
N ILE A 255 -18.09 -20.25 1.02
CA ILE A 255 -19.02 -19.22 0.59
C ILE A 255 -18.83 -18.99 -0.91
N HIS A 256 -19.88 -19.24 -1.68
CA HIS A 256 -19.93 -18.94 -3.11
C HIS A 256 -20.58 -17.58 -3.35
N GLU A 257 -19.79 -16.52 -3.16
CA GLU A 257 -20.20 -15.13 -3.38
C GLU A 257 -18.97 -14.27 -3.73
N ARG A 258 -19.20 -13.07 -4.29
CA ARG A 258 -18.17 -12.10 -4.61
C ARG A 258 -17.44 -11.65 -3.34
N CYS A 259 -16.11 -11.59 -3.42
CA CYS A 259 -15.26 -11.21 -2.28
C CYS A 259 -15.63 -9.82 -1.75
N ASP A 260 -15.84 -8.84 -2.62
CA ASP A 260 -16.21 -7.47 -2.20
C ASP A 260 -17.52 -7.45 -1.39
N TYR A 261 -18.53 -8.23 -1.79
CA TYR A 261 -19.79 -8.33 -1.04
C TYR A 261 -19.58 -8.96 0.34
N VAL A 262 -18.86 -10.09 0.40
CA VAL A 262 -18.57 -10.79 1.65
C VAL A 262 -17.78 -9.89 2.60
N MET A 263 -16.72 -9.24 2.11
CA MET A 263 -15.87 -8.39 2.94
C MET A 263 -16.60 -7.15 3.44
N LYS A 264 -17.48 -6.56 2.62
CA LYS A 264 -18.35 -5.46 3.05
C LYS A 264 -19.23 -5.85 4.22
N TYR A 265 -19.94 -6.98 4.11
CA TYR A 265 -20.76 -7.50 5.20
C TYR A 265 -19.96 -7.70 6.50
N ILE A 266 -18.75 -8.26 6.38
CA ILE A 266 -17.88 -8.49 7.54
C ILE A 266 -17.46 -7.18 8.19
N LEU A 267 -17.04 -6.17 7.42
CA LEU A 267 -16.64 -4.89 7.98
C LEU A 267 -17.80 -4.16 8.66
N GLU A 268 -19.00 -4.19 8.07
CA GLU A 268 -20.23 -3.65 8.68
C GLU A 268 -20.47 -4.31 10.05
N LYS A 269 -20.40 -5.64 10.14
CA LYS A 269 -20.58 -6.37 11.41
C LYS A 269 -19.49 -6.10 12.44
N LEU A 270 -18.26 -5.86 12.00
CA LEU A 270 -17.14 -5.52 12.87
C LEU A 270 -17.14 -4.03 13.28
N ASN A 271 -18.03 -3.20 12.73
CA ASN A 271 -18.03 -1.74 12.85
C ASN A 271 -16.70 -1.11 12.37
N LEU A 272 -16.17 -1.61 11.26
CA LEU A 272 -14.90 -1.20 10.66
C LEU A 272 -15.08 -0.56 9.28
N GLU A 273 -16.21 0.10 9.05
CA GLU A 273 -16.49 0.75 7.77
C GLU A 273 -15.45 1.82 7.43
N PHE A 274 -15.27 2.06 6.13
CA PHE A 274 -14.46 3.15 5.61
C PHE A 274 -15.21 3.85 4.48
N ASP A 275 -14.89 5.12 4.24
CA ASP A 275 -15.50 5.89 3.15
C ASP A 275 -15.11 5.29 1.80
N GLU A 276 -16.06 4.60 1.15
CA GLU A 276 -15.86 4.01 -0.17
C GLU A 276 -15.49 5.08 -1.22
N LYS A 277 -15.96 6.32 -1.04
CA LYS A 277 -15.66 7.47 -1.91
C LYS A 277 -14.30 8.08 -1.65
N SER A 278 -13.63 7.72 -0.55
CA SER A 278 -12.26 8.17 -0.32
C SER A 278 -11.40 7.61 -1.45
N THR A 279 -10.94 8.47 -2.33
CA THR A 279 -10.08 8.13 -3.47
C THR A 279 -8.78 7.55 -2.96
N LEU A 280 -8.49 6.31 -3.36
CA LEU A 280 -7.16 5.72 -3.16
C LEU A 280 -6.13 6.58 -3.88
N PHE A 281 -5.01 6.87 -3.21
CA PHE A 281 -3.97 7.69 -3.80
C PHE A 281 -3.35 6.98 -5.01
N ASN A 282 -3.64 7.47 -6.21
CA ASN A 282 -3.12 6.87 -7.42
C ASN A 282 -1.72 7.40 -7.74
N ILE A 283 -0.70 6.80 -7.12
CA ILE A 283 0.69 7.22 -7.30
C ILE A 283 1.18 7.20 -8.74
N SER A 284 0.62 6.34 -9.62
CA SER A 284 1.06 6.26 -11.03
C SER A 284 0.85 7.57 -11.79
N LYS A 285 -0.16 8.36 -11.38
CA LYS A 285 -0.42 9.72 -11.87
C LYS A 285 0.75 10.69 -11.61
N TYR A 286 1.51 10.43 -10.54
CA TYR A 286 2.63 11.26 -10.08
C TYR A 286 3.96 10.53 -10.21
N SER A 287 4.09 9.69 -11.24
CA SER A 287 5.31 8.94 -11.54
C SER A 287 6.48 9.83 -11.98
N HIS A 288 6.21 11.03 -12.53
CA HIS A 288 7.21 12.02 -12.91
C HIS A 288 7.88 12.73 -11.71
N VAL A 289 7.26 12.67 -10.54
CA VAL A 289 7.79 13.28 -9.31
C VAL A 289 9.09 12.57 -8.96
N LYS A 290 10.18 13.35 -8.90
CA LYS A 290 11.53 12.88 -8.62
C LYS A 290 11.82 12.83 -7.12
N LYS A 291 11.30 13.78 -6.35
CA LYS A 291 11.53 13.87 -4.91
C LYS A 291 10.33 14.43 -4.15
N VAL A 292 10.07 13.89 -2.96
CA VAL A 292 9.14 14.42 -1.98
C VAL A 292 9.92 14.71 -0.71
N ILE A 293 9.86 15.93 -0.22
CA ILE A 293 10.61 16.42 0.93
C ILE A 293 9.60 16.75 2.02
N LEU A 294 9.64 16.00 3.13
CA LEU A 294 8.82 16.29 4.30
C LEU A 294 9.61 17.19 5.24
N LEU A 295 9.08 18.38 5.53
CA LEU A 295 9.60 19.28 6.54
C LEU A 295 8.89 18.99 7.86
N TYR A 296 9.58 18.30 8.75
CA TYR A 296 9.09 18.00 10.09
C TYR A 296 9.74 18.95 11.10
N GLY A 297 9.02 19.31 12.16
CA GLY A 297 9.56 20.12 13.26
C GLY A 297 8.46 20.82 14.04
N LYS A 298 8.80 21.27 15.25
CA LYS A 298 7.84 21.91 16.17
C LYS A 298 7.29 23.24 15.62
N SER A 299 6.25 23.76 16.25
CA SER A 299 5.67 25.06 15.88
C SER A 299 6.74 26.17 15.91
N LYS A 300 6.74 27.07 14.92
CA LYS A 300 7.73 28.16 14.77
C LYS A 300 9.20 27.73 14.66
N SER A 301 9.51 26.47 14.33
CA SER A 301 10.88 26.04 14.02
C SER A 301 11.43 26.63 12.71
N GLY A 302 10.55 27.16 11.85
CA GLY A 302 10.92 27.81 10.59
C GLY A 302 10.78 26.92 9.36
N LYS A 303 9.93 25.89 9.41
CA LYS A 303 9.63 24.99 8.28
C LYS A 303 9.34 25.74 6.98
N ASP A 304 8.41 26.69 7.02
CA ASP A 304 8.02 27.43 5.81
C ASP A 304 9.12 28.35 5.29
N TYR A 305 9.97 28.86 6.19
CA TYR A 305 11.13 29.65 5.78
C TYR A 305 12.12 28.80 4.98
N ILE A 306 12.45 27.61 5.48
CA ILE A 306 13.31 26.66 4.78
C ILE A 306 12.65 26.18 3.48
N GLY A 307 11.35 25.84 3.52
CA GLY A 307 10.59 25.43 2.32
C GLY A 307 10.61 26.48 1.21
N LYS A 308 10.41 27.76 1.55
CA LYS A 308 10.53 28.87 0.59
C LYS A 308 11.93 29.00 0.01
N LYS A 309 12.97 28.84 0.84
CA LYS A 309 14.36 28.83 0.36
C LYS A 309 14.66 27.68 -0.60
N LEU A 310 14.05 26.52 -0.39
CA LEU A 310 14.20 25.40 -1.33
C LEU A 310 13.49 25.65 -2.66
N ILE A 311 12.32 26.31 -2.68
CA ILE A 311 11.65 26.69 -3.94
C ILE A 311 12.47 27.69 -4.75
N GLU A 312 13.22 28.59 -4.10
CA GLU A 312 14.15 29.49 -4.80
C GLU A 312 15.26 28.74 -5.55
N GLN A 313 15.61 27.52 -5.12
CA GLN A 313 16.71 26.73 -5.66
C GLN A 313 16.27 25.58 -6.58
N PHE A 314 15.04 25.10 -6.45
CA PHE A 314 14.53 23.93 -7.15
C PHE A 314 13.17 24.22 -7.80
N PRO A 315 12.84 23.57 -8.93
CA PRO A 315 11.48 23.60 -9.49
C PRO A 315 10.55 22.76 -8.60
N ALA A 316 10.23 23.29 -7.42
CA ALA A 316 9.55 22.60 -6.35
C ALA A 316 8.22 23.27 -6.00
N LEU A 317 7.26 22.45 -5.59
CA LEU A 317 5.95 22.88 -5.10
C LEU A 317 5.91 22.75 -3.57
N LEU A 318 5.64 23.84 -2.85
CA LEU A 318 5.37 23.79 -1.41
C LEU A 318 3.88 23.57 -1.16
N LEU A 319 3.57 22.56 -0.36
CA LEU A 319 2.21 22.17 0.02
C LEU A 319 2.07 22.16 1.54
N HIS A 320 0.92 22.60 2.02
CA HIS A 320 0.57 22.66 3.45
C HIS A 320 -0.65 21.78 3.72
N ILE A 321 -0.50 20.78 4.60
CA ILE A 321 -1.62 19.91 4.98
C ILE A 321 -2.75 20.71 5.64
N ASN A 322 -2.39 21.70 6.47
CA ASN A 322 -3.34 22.57 7.18
C ASN A 322 -4.23 23.41 6.26
N GLU A 323 -3.71 23.87 5.12
CA GLU A 323 -4.50 24.69 4.20
C GLU A 323 -5.63 23.87 3.59
N SER A 324 -5.35 22.62 3.25
CA SER A 324 -6.33 21.70 2.68
C SER A 324 -7.39 21.25 3.69
N LEU A 325 -6.99 21.04 4.95
CA LEU A 325 -7.91 20.80 6.05
C LEU A 325 -8.95 21.91 6.16
N LYS A 326 -8.50 23.17 6.14
CA LYS A 326 -9.37 24.34 6.26
C LYS A 326 -10.40 24.39 5.15
N VAL A 327 -9.96 24.21 3.90
CA VAL A 327 -10.83 24.19 2.72
C VAL A 327 -11.88 23.09 2.81
N GLU A 328 -11.54 21.93 3.36
CA GLU A 328 -12.48 20.81 3.49
C GLU A 328 -13.46 21.03 4.64
N TYR A 329 -13.00 21.56 5.76
CA TYR A 329 -13.86 21.90 6.90
C TYR A 329 -14.92 22.92 6.48
N ASP A 330 -14.52 24.01 5.81
CA ASP A 330 -15.39 25.10 5.36
C ASP A 330 -16.46 24.63 4.35
N LYS A 331 -16.15 23.62 3.53
CA LYS A 331 -17.13 23.04 2.59
C LYS A 331 -18.30 22.34 3.28
N ILE A 332 -18.05 21.79 4.47
CA ILE A 332 -19.01 20.98 5.21
C ILE A 332 -19.67 21.81 6.31
N HIS A 333 -18.91 22.69 6.94
CA HIS A 333 -19.30 23.49 8.09
C HIS A 333 -19.32 24.96 7.67
N ASN A 334 -20.52 25.52 7.53
CA ASN A 334 -20.70 26.92 7.17
C ASN A 334 -20.57 27.80 8.43
N GLU A 335 -19.38 27.79 9.06
CA GLU A 335 -19.07 28.50 10.30
C GLU A 335 -18.22 29.75 10.06
N ASP A 336 -18.48 30.82 10.81
CA ASP A 336 -17.67 32.05 10.79
C ASP A 336 -16.34 31.88 11.55
N LEU A 337 -15.27 32.50 11.02
CA LEU A 337 -13.92 32.49 11.60
C LEU A 337 -13.94 33.07 13.03
N SER A 338 -13.78 32.19 14.02
CA SER A 338 -13.82 32.48 15.46
C SER A 338 -12.84 31.57 16.24
N ASP A 339 -12.58 31.84 17.52
CA ASP A 339 -11.79 30.92 18.37
C ASP A 339 -12.48 29.55 18.54
N THR A 340 -13.81 29.52 18.44
CA THR A 340 -14.62 28.30 18.40
C THR A 340 -14.42 27.51 17.11
N TYR A 341 -14.27 28.18 15.97
CA TYR A 341 -14.00 27.55 14.67
C TYR A 341 -12.71 26.72 14.70
N GLN A 342 -11.60 27.27 15.23
CA GLN A 342 -10.34 26.54 15.28
C GLN A 342 -10.43 25.28 16.16
N LYS A 343 -11.11 25.37 17.30
CA LYS A 343 -11.31 24.21 18.19
C LYS A 343 -12.19 23.14 17.56
N ASN A 344 -13.25 23.54 16.87
CA ASN A 344 -14.15 22.61 16.18
C ASN A 344 -13.44 21.93 15.00
N MET A 345 -12.68 22.69 14.21
CA MET A 345 -11.89 22.17 13.10
C MET A 345 -10.83 21.18 13.57
N ILE A 346 -10.14 21.44 14.69
CA ILE A 346 -9.17 20.48 15.26
C ILE A 346 -9.87 19.20 15.72
N LYS A 347 -11.01 19.30 16.43
CA LYS A 347 -11.77 18.11 16.85
C LYS A 347 -12.26 17.29 15.65
N TRP A 348 -12.72 17.97 14.60
CA TRP A 348 -13.15 17.34 13.37
C TRP A 348 -11.98 16.68 12.63
N GLU A 349 -10.82 17.36 12.54
CA GLU A 349 -9.57 16.79 12.03
C GLU A 349 -9.23 15.51 12.79
N GLU A 350 -9.23 15.54 14.13
CA GLU A 350 -8.93 14.37 14.97
C GLU A 350 -9.91 13.21 14.78
N GLU A 351 -11.19 13.50 14.55
CA GLU A 351 -12.20 12.49 14.23
C GLU A 351 -11.95 11.87 12.85
N LYS A 352 -11.69 12.70 11.83
CA LYS A 352 -11.42 12.23 10.46
C LYS A 352 -10.08 11.53 10.32
N CYS A 353 -9.05 11.96 11.06
CA CYS A 353 -7.78 11.27 11.16
C CYS A 353 -7.89 9.94 11.91
N ARG A 354 -8.87 9.76 12.80
CA ARG A 354 -9.16 8.45 13.42
C ARG A 354 -9.80 7.48 12.43
N GLU A 355 -10.68 7.98 11.56
CA GLU A 355 -11.30 7.20 10.48
C GLU A 355 -10.28 6.82 9.38
N ASP A 356 -9.58 7.83 8.86
CA ASP A 356 -8.55 7.73 7.82
C ASP A 356 -7.42 8.76 8.06
N PRO A 357 -6.31 8.32 8.67
CA PRO A 357 -5.17 9.17 9.01
C PRO A 357 -4.44 9.79 7.82
N THR A 358 -4.68 9.30 6.60
CA THR A 358 -3.97 9.72 5.39
C THR A 358 -4.85 10.57 4.48
N ARG A 359 -6.10 10.81 4.88
CA ARG A 359 -7.11 11.56 4.15
C ARG A 359 -6.60 12.93 3.71
N PHE A 360 -6.06 13.71 4.64
CA PHE A 360 -5.62 15.08 4.35
C PHE A 360 -4.38 15.13 3.46
N CYS A 361 -3.50 14.12 3.50
CA CYS A 361 -2.40 14.02 2.54
C CYS A 361 -2.93 13.86 1.11
N ARG A 362 -3.94 13.00 0.91
CA ARG A 362 -4.54 12.79 -0.42
C ARG A 362 -5.27 14.02 -0.91
N ILE A 363 -6.10 14.60 -0.05
CA ILE A 363 -6.91 15.77 -0.39
C ILE A 363 -6.03 16.98 -0.71
N MET A 364 -4.93 17.17 0.03
CA MET A 364 -3.94 18.19 -0.29
C MET A 364 -3.37 18.02 -1.69
N ILE A 365 -3.03 16.80 -2.10
CA ILE A 365 -2.50 16.54 -3.44
C ILE A 365 -3.59 16.70 -4.50
N GLU A 366 -4.81 16.24 -4.24
CA GLU A 366 -5.94 16.33 -5.17
C GLU A 366 -6.41 17.78 -5.39
N GLN A 367 -6.45 18.60 -4.35
CA GLN A 367 -6.77 20.03 -4.46
C GLN A 367 -5.71 20.78 -5.28
N ASN A 368 -4.46 20.29 -5.25
CA ASN A 368 -3.33 20.88 -5.97
C ASN A 368 -2.93 20.07 -7.20
N ASP A 369 -3.83 19.25 -7.76
CA ASP A 369 -3.50 18.22 -8.74
C ASP A 369 -2.70 18.71 -9.95
N GLN A 370 -3.12 19.83 -10.55
CA GLN A 370 -2.45 20.43 -11.71
C GLN A 370 -1.04 20.95 -11.36
N LEU A 371 -0.87 21.50 -10.15
CA LEU A 371 0.43 21.95 -9.67
C LEU A 371 1.34 20.75 -9.37
N CYS A 372 0.80 19.72 -8.73
CA CYS A 372 1.49 18.45 -8.48
C CYS A 372 1.95 17.77 -9.78
N LEU A 373 1.13 17.82 -10.85
CA LEU A 373 1.47 17.30 -12.17
C LEU A 373 2.57 18.10 -12.89
N SER A 374 2.73 19.39 -12.59
CA SER A 374 3.70 20.27 -13.26
C SER A 374 5.05 20.37 -12.54
N HIS A 375 5.14 19.94 -11.28
CA HIS A 375 6.36 20.06 -10.47
C HIS A 375 7.02 18.71 -10.18
N PRO A 376 8.32 18.53 -10.49
CA PRO A 376 9.05 17.29 -10.22
C PRO A 376 9.48 17.11 -8.76
N ILE A 377 9.46 18.17 -7.94
CA ILE A 377 9.82 18.11 -6.52
C ILE A 377 8.66 18.66 -5.69
N TRP A 378 8.25 17.93 -4.66
CA TRP A 378 7.24 18.40 -3.71
C TRP A 378 7.86 18.60 -2.35
N ILE A 379 7.51 19.71 -1.69
CA ILE A 379 7.93 20.04 -0.33
C ILE A 379 6.65 20.09 0.50
N ILE A 380 6.53 19.21 1.49
CA ILE A 380 5.35 19.12 2.34
C ILE A 380 5.71 19.68 3.70
N SER A 381 5.06 20.77 4.10
CA SER A 381 5.17 21.33 5.45
C SER A 381 4.03 20.85 6.33
N ASP A 382 4.12 21.15 7.62
CA ASP A 382 3.08 20.88 8.62
C ASP A 382 2.67 19.42 8.78
N ILE A 383 3.64 18.50 8.67
CA ILE A 383 3.45 17.10 9.07
C ILE A 383 3.25 17.04 10.58
N LYS A 384 2.16 16.40 11.00
CA LYS A 384 1.70 16.29 12.39
C LYS A 384 1.65 14.85 12.89
N SER A 385 1.74 13.83 12.03
CA SER A 385 1.65 12.43 12.49
C SER A 385 2.59 11.47 11.78
N TYR A 386 2.93 10.37 12.45
CA TYR A 386 3.70 9.27 11.87
C TYR A 386 2.96 8.62 10.70
N ARG A 387 1.63 8.63 10.73
CA ARG A 387 0.81 8.02 9.67
C ARG A 387 0.85 8.83 8.36
N GLU A 388 0.99 10.16 8.45
CA GLU A 388 1.23 11.00 7.27
C GLU A 388 2.62 10.71 6.67
N ILE A 389 3.63 10.49 7.51
CA ILE A 389 4.97 10.08 7.05
C ILE A 389 4.89 8.71 6.36
N GLU A 390 4.21 7.74 6.97
CA GLU A 390 4.02 6.41 6.39
C GLU A 390 3.24 6.46 5.07
N PHE A 391 2.27 7.36 4.91
CA PHE A 391 1.62 7.60 3.62
C PHE A 391 2.66 7.95 2.54
N PHE A 392 3.47 8.98 2.75
CA PHE A 392 4.46 9.37 1.75
C PHE A 392 5.55 8.31 1.56
N LYS A 393 5.93 7.58 2.61
CA LYS A 393 6.91 6.49 2.54
C LYS A 393 6.38 5.30 1.74
N THR A 394 5.09 5.00 1.87
CA THR A 394 4.39 3.94 1.13
C THR A 394 4.30 4.25 -0.36
N TYR A 395 4.07 5.51 -0.73
CA TYR A 395 3.85 5.87 -2.13
C TYR A 395 5.10 6.42 -2.86
N PHE A 396 6.01 7.08 -2.15
CA PHE A 396 7.19 7.71 -2.76
C PHE A 396 8.50 6.97 -2.49
N HIS A 397 8.56 6.07 -1.50
CA HIS A 397 9.69 5.16 -1.25
C HIS A 397 11.07 5.86 -1.29
N ASP A 398 11.90 5.49 -2.26
CA ASP A 398 13.26 5.99 -2.48
C ASP A 398 13.32 7.47 -2.91
N ARG A 399 12.17 8.05 -3.25
CA ARG A 399 12.01 9.48 -3.58
C ARG A 399 11.72 10.34 -2.35
N LEU A 400 11.54 9.76 -1.17
CA LEU A 400 11.20 10.49 0.05
C LEU A 400 12.46 10.95 0.80
N LEU A 401 12.49 12.23 1.18
CA LEU A 401 13.41 12.78 2.17
C LEU A 401 12.62 13.33 3.35
N ILE A 402 13.05 13.01 4.57
CA ILE A 402 12.44 13.55 5.80
C ILE A 402 13.47 14.46 6.46
N ILE A 403 13.18 15.76 6.49
CA ILE A 403 14.06 16.78 7.06
C ILE A 403 13.48 17.22 8.39
N HIS A 404 14.22 17.04 9.48
CA HIS A 404 13.87 17.57 10.78
C HIS A 404 14.42 18.99 10.93
N ILE A 405 13.55 19.97 11.13
CA ILE A 405 13.91 21.37 11.36
C ILE A 405 13.82 21.64 12.85
N GLU A 406 14.99 21.79 13.46
CA GLU A 406 15.16 22.00 14.89
C GLU A 406 15.45 23.47 15.18
N ALA A 407 14.79 24.00 16.21
CA ALA A 407 15.05 25.34 16.72
C ALA A 407 14.87 25.34 18.24
N SER A 408 15.71 26.10 18.94
CA SER A 408 15.64 26.22 20.39
C SER A 408 14.34 26.89 20.83
N ASN A 409 13.89 26.60 22.05
CA ASN A 409 12.69 27.20 22.59
C ASN A 409 12.78 28.73 22.64
N ASP A 410 13.95 29.29 22.96
CA ASP A 410 14.18 30.74 22.99
C ASP A 410 13.98 31.39 21.62
N ILE A 411 14.53 30.78 20.57
CA ILE A 411 14.38 31.26 19.19
C ILE A 411 12.92 31.14 18.74
N ARG A 412 12.25 30.04 19.10
CA ARG A 412 10.84 29.84 18.79
C ARG A 412 9.96 30.88 19.51
N GLN A 413 10.24 31.18 20.78
CA GLN A 413 9.56 32.24 21.54
C GLN A 413 9.74 33.62 20.88
N LYS A 414 10.96 33.96 20.45
CA LYS A 414 11.21 35.20 19.67
C LYS A 414 10.39 35.26 18.38
N ARG A 415 10.08 34.10 17.77
CA ARG A 415 9.22 33.95 16.58
C ARG A 415 7.72 33.88 16.90
N GLY A 416 7.33 34.18 18.13
CA GLY A 416 5.94 34.23 18.57
C GLY A 416 5.35 32.86 18.93
N TRP A 417 6.17 31.90 19.37
CA TRP A 417 5.68 30.63 19.93
C TRP A 417 5.21 30.80 21.38
N ASN A 418 4.08 30.17 21.73
CA ASN A 418 3.56 30.07 23.09
C ASN A 418 3.50 28.59 23.57
N LEU A 419 3.71 28.36 24.87
CA LEU A 419 3.90 27.02 25.43
C LEU A 419 2.70 26.06 25.25
N GLN A 420 1.49 26.60 25.06
CA GLN A 420 0.25 25.81 24.89
C GLN A 420 0.10 25.17 23.49
N SER A 421 0.92 25.55 22.50
CA SER A 421 0.72 25.17 21.09
C SER A 421 1.36 23.84 20.65
N ASP A 422 2.03 23.12 21.55
CA ASP A 422 2.95 22.01 21.19
C ASP A 422 2.59 20.66 21.83
N ILE A 423 1.41 20.52 22.45
CA ILE A 423 1.03 19.36 23.29
C ILE A 423 1.09 18.01 22.53
N ASN A 424 1.03 18.01 21.19
CA ASN A 424 1.02 16.79 20.37
C ASN A 424 2.37 16.38 19.75
N TYR A 425 3.47 17.13 19.94
CA TYR A 425 4.76 16.81 19.30
C TYR A 425 5.61 15.78 20.08
N SER A 426 5.30 15.50 21.35
CA SER A 426 6.19 14.71 22.23
C SER A 426 6.23 13.21 21.94
N GLU A 427 5.25 12.64 21.23
CA GLU A 427 5.21 11.21 20.89
C GLU A 427 5.88 10.88 19.54
N LEU A 428 6.04 11.87 18.66
CA LEU A 428 6.54 11.68 17.28
C LEU A 428 8.05 11.57 17.18
N ASP A 429 8.80 12.17 18.11
CA ASP A 429 10.26 12.26 18.03
C ASP A 429 10.97 10.91 18.24
N LYS A 430 10.25 9.85 18.66
CA LYS A 430 10.83 8.52 18.86
C LYS A 430 10.71 7.70 17.57
N ASN A 431 11.87 7.36 16.98
CA ASN A 431 12.05 6.40 15.88
C ASN A 431 11.77 6.86 14.44
N ILE A 432 11.72 8.16 14.14
CA ILE A 432 11.65 8.61 12.73
C ILE A 432 13.06 8.60 12.10
N PRO A 433 13.26 7.96 10.93
CA PRO A 433 14.56 7.91 10.25
C PRO A 433 14.82 9.21 9.48
N TRP A 434 15.28 10.26 10.17
CA TRP A 434 15.62 11.54 9.57
C TRP A 434 16.65 11.38 8.45
N SER A 435 16.38 11.94 7.28
CA SER A 435 17.35 12.03 6.18
C SER A 435 18.35 13.17 6.42
N PHE A 436 17.92 14.24 7.10
CA PHE A 436 18.74 15.38 7.47
C PHE A 436 18.14 16.10 8.68
N VAL A 437 18.98 16.69 9.52
CA VAL A 437 18.55 17.59 10.62
C VAL A 437 19.09 18.98 10.32
N PHE A 438 18.20 19.95 10.20
CA PHE A 438 18.51 21.35 9.94
C PHE A 438 18.30 22.16 11.21
N PHE A 439 19.38 22.68 11.78
CA PHE A 439 19.34 23.56 12.94
C PHE A 439 19.13 25.01 12.48
N ASN A 440 18.02 25.60 12.92
CA ASN A 440 17.57 26.92 12.51
C ASN A 440 17.60 27.93 13.67
N ASN A 441 18.74 28.03 14.35
CA ASN A 441 19.03 29.04 15.36
C ASN A 441 19.87 30.18 14.76
N GLU A 442 19.87 31.35 15.42
CA GLU A 442 20.60 32.56 14.96
C GLU A 442 22.12 32.35 14.82
N GLN A 443 22.72 31.39 15.52
CA GLN A 443 24.16 31.13 15.54
C GLN A 443 24.61 29.96 14.65
N ASP A 444 23.67 29.26 14.01
CA ASP A 444 23.99 28.08 13.21
C ASP A 444 24.55 28.47 11.83
N ASN A 445 25.43 27.65 11.25
CA ASN A 445 26.01 27.89 9.93
C ASN A 445 24.99 27.58 8.82
N PHE A 446 24.01 28.47 8.66
CA PHE A 446 22.86 28.30 7.77
C PHE A 446 23.27 27.96 6.33
N ASN A 447 24.25 28.68 5.78
CA ASN A 447 24.69 28.50 4.41
C ASN A 447 25.36 27.13 4.18
N GLU A 448 26.14 26.65 5.16
CA GLU A 448 26.76 25.33 5.08
C GLU A 448 25.72 24.22 5.14
N GLN A 449 24.77 24.29 6.10
CA GLN A 449 23.68 23.33 6.20
C GLN A 449 22.80 23.33 4.94
N MET A 450 22.51 24.50 4.36
CA MET A 450 21.76 24.61 3.11
C MET A 450 22.51 23.97 1.95
N ASN A 451 23.83 24.17 1.85
CA ASN A 451 24.65 23.53 0.82
C ASN A 451 24.64 22.00 0.93
N ASP A 452 24.73 21.46 2.14
CA ASP A 452 24.69 20.02 2.37
C ASP A 452 23.29 19.45 2.10
N LEU A 453 22.24 20.16 2.50
CA LEU A 453 20.88 19.79 2.16
C LEU A 453 20.66 19.78 0.64
N MET A 454 21.17 20.77 -0.09
CA MET A 454 21.09 20.80 -1.56
C MET A 454 21.82 19.62 -2.20
N LYS A 455 22.96 19.17 -1.66
CA LYS A 455 23.65 17.96 -2.14
C LYS A 455 22.77 16.72 -1.96
N ILE A 456 22.13 16.58 -0.80
CA ILE A 456 21.22 15.46 -0.49
C ILE A 456 19.99 15.49 -1.40
N ILE A 457 19.45 16.67 -1.75
CA ILE A 457 18.32 16.80 -2.66
C ILE A 457 18.72 16.46 -4.11
N ASN A 458 19.97 16.70 -4.51
CA ASN A 458 20.46 16.38 -5.85
C ASN A 458 20.95 14.94 -6.03
N SER A 459 21.28 14.22 -4.95
CA SER A 459 21.65 12.79 -5.02
C SER A 459 20.43 11.89 -5.21
#